data_AF-A0A182M6C9-F1
#
_entry.id   AF-A0A182M6C9-F1
#
_cell.length_a   1.000
_cell.length_b   1.000
_cell.length_c   1.000
_cell.angle_alpha   90.00
_cell.angle_beta   90.00
_cell.angle_gamma   90.00
#
_symmetry.space_group_name_H-M   'P 1'
#
loop_
_entity.id
_entity.type
_entity.pdbx_description
1 polymer ?
#
loop_
_entity_poly.entity_id
_entity_poly.type
_entity_poly.pdbx_seq_one_letter_code
_entity_poly.pdbx_strand_id
1 'polypeptide(L)'
;MVRAGVDCKGEVIYVGRASHNGDLLPAKVIPDKRTAYVCYGGKEIRKQEIEVLCFITFEWEYGSNGSVPDSALQIGQTAHGEPLYMGRARYRGSQTPGKVHPSHHCCYLPFGGEEVSVKEYEVLCMR
;
A
#
# COMPACT_ATOMS: atom_id res chain seq x y z
N MET A 1 5.02 -7.49 12.69
CA MET A 1 4.40 -6.68 11.62
C MET A 1 5.33 -6.65 10.43
N VAL A 2 4.79 -6.66 9.21
CA VAL A 2 5.60 -6.63 7.98
C VAL A 2 6.04 -5.19 7.69
N ARG A 3 7.35 -4.94 7.66
CA ARG A 3 7.91 -3.63 7.35
C ARG A 3 7.72 -3.33 5.86
N ALA A 4 7.04 -2.24 5.57
CA ALA A 4 6.83 -1.75 4.22
C ALA A 4 7.90 -0.77 3.76
N GLY A 5 8.47 0.01 4.67
CA GLY A 5 9.49 0.98 4.34
C GLY A 5 9.82 1.92 5.49
N VAL A 6 10.16 3.15 5.14
CA VAL A 6 10.58 4.22 6.06
C VAL A 6 10.22 5.58 5.46
N ASP A 7 9.72 6.49 6.29
CA ASP A 7 9.41 7.84 5.86
C ASP A 7 10.66 8.74 5.80
N CYS A 8 10.51 9.99 5.34
CA CYS A 8 11.62 10.93 5.23
C CYS A 8 12.19 11.39 6.59
N LYS A 9 11.51 11.11 7.71
CA LYS A 9 11.95 11.40 9.07
C LYS A 9 12.58 10.19 9.78
N GLY A 10 12.66 9.04 9.09
CA GLY A 10 13.19 7.80 9.65
C GLY A 10 12.16 6.94 10.38
N GLU A 11 10.88 7.31 10.37
CA GLU A 11 9.83 6.54 11.01
C GLU A 11 9.49 5.29 10.20
N VAL A 12 9.30 4.16 10.89
CA VAL A 12 9.04 2.88 10.24
C VAL A 12 7.59 2.81 9.77
N ILE A 13 7.42 2.34 8.53
CA ILE A 13 6.10 2.13 7.93
C ILE A 13 5.81 0.63 7.83
N TYR A 14 4.59 0.23 8.18
CA TYR A 14 4.13 -1.15 8.14
C TYR A 14 2.97 -1.35 7.16
N VAL A 15 2.85 -2.60 6.70
CA VAL A 15 1.76 -3.09 5.85
C VAL A 15 0.48 -3.24 6.69
N GLY A 16 -0.60 -2.62 6.25
CA GLY A 16 -1.93 -2.88 6.76
C GLY A 16 -3.00 -2.77 5.69
N ARG A 17 -4.26 -2.79 6.12
CA ARG A 17 -5.41 -2.49 5.29
C ARG A 17 -6.52 -1.83 6.10
N ALA A 18 -7.45 -1.18 5.43
CA ALA A 18 -8.62 -0.56 6.05
C ALA A 18 -9.79 -0.45 5.09
N SER A 19 -11.02 -0.51 5.63
CA SER A 19 -12.23 -0.31 4.83
C SER A 19 -12.48 1.18 4.56
N HIS A 20 -12.91 1.53 3.34
CA HIS A 20 -13.35 2.86 2.97
C HIS A 20 -14.35 2.81 1.81
N ASN A 21 -15.56 3.34 2.01
CA ASN A 21 -16.62 3.41 0.99
C ASN A 21 -16.91 2.08 0.26
N GLY A 22 -16.89 0.95 0.99
CA GLY A 22 -17.14 -0.39 0.44
C GLY A 22 -15.88 -1.11 -0.07
N ASP A 23 -14.79 -0.39 -0.29
CA ASP A 23 -13.50 -1.00 -0.65
C ASP A 23 -12.75 -1.45 0.62
N LEU A 24 -11.95 -2.51 0.47
CA LEU A 24 -10.90 -2.88 1.41
C LEU A 24 -9.55 -2.48 0.81
N LEU A 25 -8.88 -1.49 1.40
CA LEU A 25 -7.75 -0.83 0.77
C LEU A 25 -6.43 -1.12 1.49
N PRO A 26 -5.31 -1.31 0.75
CA PRO A 26 -3.96 -1.30 1.32
C PRO A 26 -3.69 -0.01 2.11
N ALA A 27 -3.11 -0.15 3.30
CA ALA A 27 -2.85 0.95 4.23
C ALA A 27 -1.36 1.09 4.57
N LYS A 28 -0.90 2.35 4.55
CA LYS A 28 0.38 2.83 5.07
C LYS A 28 0.24 3.07 6.57
N VAL A 29 0.76 2.17 7.41
CA VAL A 29 0.63 2.25 8.87
C VAL A 29 1.90 2.83 9.49
N ILE A 30 1.77 3.89 10.30
CA ILE A 30 2.89 4.56 10.96
C ILE A 30 2.60 4.62 12.48
N PRO A 31 3.08 3.63 13.25
CA PRO A 31 2.80 3.51 14.68
C PRO A 31 3.25 4.74 15.49
N ASP A 32 4.43 5.28 15.19
CA ASP A 32 5.01 6.43 15.92
C ASP A 32 4.14 7.69 15.80
N LYS A 33 3.50 7.87 14.64
CA LYS A 33 2.51 8.94 14.41
C LYS A 33 1.08 8.58 14.81
N ARG A 34 0.85 7.34 15.28
CA ARG A 34 -0.49 6.80 15.62
C ARG A 34 -1.51 7.05 14.50
N THR A 35 -1.11 6.74 13.27
CA THR A 35 -1.93 7.01 12.09
C THR A 35 -1.71 5.97 11.01
N ALA A 36 -2.72 5.81 10.18
CA ALA A 36 -2.60 5.08 8.92
C ALA A 36 -3.28 5.85 7.79
N TYR A 37 -2.88 5.55 6.56
CA TYR A 37 -3.41 6.19 5.38
C TYR A 37 -3.74 5.19 4.28
N VAL A 38 -4.82 5.44 3.56
CA VAL A 38 -5.22 4.71 2.35
C VAL A 38 -5.38 5.68 1.19
N CYS A 39 -5.27 5.14 -0.02
CA CYS A 39 -5.46 5.85 -1.28
C CYS A 39 -6.90 5.70 -1.76
N TYR A 40 -7.64 6.81 -1.89
CA TYR A 40 -9.00 6.77 -2.44
C TYR A 40 -9.39 8.10 -3.10
N GLY A 41 -9.90 8.03 -4.33
CA GLY A 41 -10.50 9.17 -5.03
C GLY A 41 -9.57 10.37 -5.19
N GLY A 42 -8.29 10.13 -5.48
CA GLY A 42 -7.29 11.19 -5.64
C GLY A 42 -6.65 11.67 -4.34
N LYS A 43 -7.05 11.15 -3.17
CA LYS A 43 -6.61 11.67 -1.85
C LYS A 43 -5.95 10.62 -0.96
N GLU A 44 -5.08 11.12 -0.08
CA GLU A 44 -4.56 10.41 1.09
C GLU A 44 -5.59 10.51 2.23
N ILE A 45 -6.27 9.41 2.54
CA ILE A 45 -7.31 9.37 3.56
C ILE A 45 -6.78 8.78 4.86
N ARG A 46 -6.87 9.54 5.95
CA ARG A 46 -6.48 9.06 7.29
C ARG A 46 -7.45 7.99 7.80
N LYS A 47 -6.91 6.93 8.39
CA LYS A 47 -7.65 5.83 9.02
C LYS A 47 -7.20 5.62 10.47
N GLN A 48 -8.16 5.28 11.33
CA GLN A 48 -7.94 4.90 12.73
C GLN A 48 -8.17 3.40 12.93
N GLU A 49 -9.25 2.87 12.35
CA GLU A 49 -9.54 1.45 12.29
C GLU A 49 -8.77 0.81 11.14
N ILE A 50 -7.87 -0.11 11.48
CA ILE A 50 -6.98 -0.79 10.55
C ILE A 50 -6.74 -2.23 10.98
N GLU A 51 -6.40 -3.06 10.02
CA GLU A 51 -5.77 -4.36 10.25
C GLU A 51 -4.31 -4.26 9.86
N VAL A 52 -3.41 -4.84 10.66
CA VAL A 52 -1.96 -4.81 10.41
C VAL A 52 -1.50 -6.23 10.08
N LEU A 53 -0.72 -6.37 9.01
CA LEU A 53 -0.21 -7.67 8.59
C LEU A 53 0.90 -8.15 9.52
N CYS A 54 0.74 -9.36 10.04
CA CYS A 54 1.60 -9.97 11.04
C CYS A 54 2.16 -11.33 10.57
N PHE A 55 3.42 -11.60 10.94
CA PHE A 55 4.08 -12.91 10.98
C PHE A 55 3.84 -13.93 9.84
N ILE A 56 4.32 -13.61 8.63
CA ILE A 56 4.65 -14.58 7.57
C ILE A 56 5.96 -14.09 6.89
N THR A 57 6.71 -14.99 6.27
CA THR A 57 7.85 -14.64 5.43
C THR A 57 7.34 -14.07 4.11
N PHE A 58 7.63 -12.80 3.85
CA PHE A 58 7.28 -12.12 2.60
C PHE A 58 8.53 -11.59 1.92
N GLU A 59 8.41 -11.37 0.62
CA GLU A 59 9.39 -10.66 -0.17
C GLU A 59 8.75 -9.55 -1.01
N TRP A 60 9.61 -8.71 -1.58
CA TRP A 60 9.20 -7.59 -2.41
C TRP A 60 9.79 -7.80 -3.80
N GLU A 61 8.92 -7.97 -4.78
CA GLU A 61 9.29 -8.27 -6.15
C GLU A 61 8.96 -7.08 -7.05
N TYR A 62 9.73 -6.88 -8.12
CA TYR A 62 9.49 -5.76 -9.03
C TYR A 62 8.18 -5.92 -9.80
N GLY A 63 7.41 -4.83 -9.92
CA GLY A 63 6.23 -4.74 -10.74
C GLY A 63 6.14 -3.39 -11.45
N SER A 64 5.36 -3.32 -12.53
CA SER A 64 5.14 -2.05 -13.23
C SER A 64 3.84 -2.05 -14.02
N ASN A 65 3.28 -0.86 -14.29
CA ASN A 65 2.12 -0.68 -15.17
C ASN A 65 0.91 -1.58 -14.83
N GLY A 66 0.67 -1.83 -13.53
CA GLY A 66 -0.41 -2.69 -13.04
C GLY A 66 -0.04 -4.16 -12.91
N SER A 67 1.16 -4.57 -13.38
CA SER A 67 1.61 -5.95 -13.21
C SER A 67 1.84 -6.28 -11.73
N VAL A 68 1.50 -7.51 -11.38
CA VAL A 68 1.76 -8.14 -10.09
C VAL A 68 2.27 -9.56 -10.37
N PRO A 69 3.24 -10.07 -9.59
CA PRO A 69 3.66 -11.47 -9.69
C PRO A 69 2.55 -12.45 -9.29
N ASP A 70 2.65 -13.70 -9.72
CA ASP A 70 1.67 -14.76 -9.36
C ASP A 70 1.64 -15.03 -7.84
N SER A 71 2.76 -14.80 -7.15
CA SER A 71 2.96 -14.89 -5.71
C SER A 71 2.41 -13.68 -4.93
N ALA A 72 1.86 -12.67 -5.62
CA ALA A 72 1.43 -11.42 -4.98
C ALA A 72 0.29 -11.66 -3.98
N LEU A 73 0.46 -11.13 -2.77
CA LEU A 73 -0.58 -11.21 -1.75
C LEU A 73 -1.68 -10.18 -2.05
N GLN A 74 -2.89 -10.68 -2.34
CA GLN A 74 -4.08 -9.84 -2.36
C GLN A 74 -4.35 -9.32 -0.93
N ILE A 75 -4.19 -8.02 -0.73
CA ILE A 75 -4.40 -7.36 0.59
C ILE A 75 -5.80 -6.76 0.68
N GLY A 76 -6.39 -6.40 -0.46
CA GLY A 76 -7.65 -5.69 -0.54
C GLY A 76 -8.43 -6.02 -1.79
N GLN A 77 -9.56 -5.33 -1.94
CA GLN A 77 -10.39 -5.39 -3.13
C GLN A 77 -11.29 -4.15 -3.22
N THR A 78 -11.68 -3.78 -4.43
CA THR A 78 -12.72 -2.76 -4.64
C THR A 78 -14.10 -3.31 -4.24
N ALA A 79 -15.09 -2.43 -4.11
CA ALA A 79 -16.49 -2.80 -3.89
C ALA A 79 -17.06 -3.71 -4.99
N HIS A 80 -16.45 -3.71 -6.19
CA HIS A 80 -16.82 -4.58 -7.31
C HIS A 80 -16.00 -5.89 -7.35
N GLY A 81 -15.11 -6.12 -6.38
CA GLY A 81 -14.31 -7.34 -6.27
C GLY A 81 -13.01 -7.34 -7.07
N GLU A 82 -12.59 -6.21 -7.65
CA GLU A 82 -11.26 -6.15 -8.28
C GLU A 82 -10.18 -6.30 -7.20
N PRO A 83 -9.22 -7.23 -7.35
CA PRO A 83 -8.18 -7.45 -6.35
C PRO A 83 -7.21 -6.26 -6.30
N LEU A 84 -6.82 -5.88 -5.08
CA LEU A 84 -5.84 -4.83 -4.81
C LEU A 84 -4.66 -5.40 -4.03
N TYR A 85 -3.46 -4.95 -4.38
CA TYR A 85 -2.22 -5.49 -3.84
C TYR A 85 -1.40 -4.42 -3.14
N MET A 86 -0.56 -4.86 -2.21
CA MET A 86 0.36 -3.97 -1.50
C MET A 86 1.58 -3.71 -2.38
N GLY A 87 1.72 -2.46 -2.83
CA GLY A 87 2.91 -1.99 -3.53
C GLY A 87 3.76 -1.11 -2.63
N ARG A 88 5.01 -0.85 -3.01
CA ARG A 88 5.83 0.23 -2.44
C ARG A 88 6.73 0.86 -3.50
N ALA A 89 7.09 2.12 -3.32
CA ALA A 89 8.07 2.78 -4.17
C ALA A 89 8.86 3.84 -3.39
N ARG A 90 9.96 4.31 -3.98
CA ARG A 90 10.67 5.49 -3.48
C ARG A 90 9.98 6.75 -3.97
N TYR A 91 9.59 7.63 -3.07
CA TYR A 91 8.97 8.92 -3.38
C TYR A 91 9.37 9.98 -2.35
N ARG A 92 9.90 11.11 -2.83
CA ARG A 92 10.30 12.27 -2.00
C ARG A 92 11.10 11.90 -0.73
N GLY A 93 12.11 11.05 -0.89
CA GLY A 93 12.99 10.63 0.21
C GLY A 93 12.41 9.56 1.15
N SER A 94 11.21 9.05 0.89
CA SER A 94 10.62 7.90 1.59
C SER A 94 10.61 6.66 0.70
N GLN A 95 10.72 5.48 1.30
CA GLN A 95 10.20 4.25 0.70
C GLN A 95 8.83 4.00 1.32
N THR A 96 7.76 4.17 0.54
CA THR A 96 6.39 4.23 1.07
C THR A 96 5.49 3.22 0.37
N PRO A 97 4.62 2.51 1.11
CA PRO A 97 3.65 1.60 0.54
C PRO A 97 2.46 2.32 -0.08
N GLY A 98 1.74 1.60 -0.93
CA GLY A 98 0.54 2.05 -1.61
C GLY A 98 -0.31 0.90 -2.15
N LYS A 99 -1.32 1.28 -2.94
CA LYS A 99 -2.31 0.39 -3.56
C LYS A 99 -1.92 0.15 -5.01
N VAL A 100 -1.49 -1.07 -5.33
CA VAL A 100 -1.41 -1.51 -6.74
C VAL A 100 -2.84 -1.79 -7.21
N HIS A 101 -3.20 -1.16 -8.31
CA HIS A 101 -4.51 -1.29 -8.93
C HIS A 101 -4.29 -1.76 -10.38
N PRO A 102 -4.39 -3.09 -10.64
CA PRO A 102 -4.02 -3.67 -11.91
C PRO A 102 -4.72 -3.02 -13.12
N SER A 103 -6.04 -2.80 -13.04
CA SER A 103 -6.80 -2.20 -14.14
C SER A 103 -6.48 -0.71 -14.39
N HIS A 104 -5.95 0.00 -13.38
CA HIS A 104 -5.50 1.39 -13.51
C HIS A 104 -4.02 1.48 -13.92
N HIS A 105 -3.36 0.34 -14.10
CA HIS A 105 -1.98 0.24 -14.56
C HIS A 105 -0.99 1.03 -13.68
N CYS A 106 -1.17 1.05 -12.36
CA CYS A 106 -0.27 1.79 -11.46
C CYS A 106 -0.32 1.31 -10.00
N CYS A 107 0.64 1.81 -9.22
CA CYS A 107 0.55 1.84 -7.77
C CYS A 107 0.24 3.27 -7.31
N TYR A 108 -0.73 3.43 -6.43
CA TYR A 108 -1.09 4.69 -5.82
C TYR A 108 -0.49 4.81 -4.43
N LEU A 109 0.34 5.83 -4.19
CA LEU A 109 0.98 6.12 -2.92
C LEU A 109 0.22 7.22 -2.15
N PRO A 110 -0.15 7.00 -0.89
CA PRO A 110 -0.72 8.05 -0.05
C PRO A 110 0.42 8.94 0.44
N PHE A 111 0.45 10.18 -0.03
CA PHE A 111 1.53 11.10 0.31
C PHE A 111 1.12 12.57 0.30
N GLY A 112 1.20 13.21 1.46
CA GLY A 112 1.09 14.67 1.58
C GLY A 112 -0.32 15.19 1.27
N GLY A 113 -1.35 14.40 1.56
CA GLY A 113 -2.74 14.71 1.26
C GLY A 113 -3.26 14.12 -0.06
N GLU A 114 -2.37 13.66 -0.94
CA GLU A 114 -2.71 13.25 -2.31
C GLU A 114 -2.53 11.74 -2.54
N GLU A 115 -3.25 11.20 -3.53
CA GLU A 115 -3.06 9.86 -4.10
C GLU A 115 -2.11 9.97 -5.30
N VAL A 116 -0.83 9.66 -5.10
CA VAL A 116 0.21 9.80 -6.14
C VAL A 116 0.32 8.53 -6.97
N SER A 117 0.09 8.61 -8.28
CA SER A 117 0.28 7.48 -9.19
C SER A 117 1.76 7.28 -9.56
N VAL A 118 2.26 6.06 -9.42
CA VAL A 118 3.59 5.63 -9.91
C VAL A 118 3.47 4.39 -10.79
N LYS A 119 4.33 4.30 -11.81
CA LYS A 119 4.32 3.20 -12.78
C LYS A 119 5.32 2.09 -12.46
N GLU A 120 6.34 2.37 -11.65
CA GLU A 120 7.35 1.42 -11.20
C GLU A 120 7.29 1.29 -9.68
N TYR A 121 7.27 0.06 -9.19
CA TYR A 121 7.09 -0.25 -7.78
C TYR A 121 7.56 -1.67 -7.47
N GLU A 122 7.61 -2.01 -6.19
CA GLU A 122 7.73 -3.38 -5.73
C GLU A 122 6.38 -3.85 -5.19
N VAL A 123 6.04 -5.13 -5.35
CA VAL A 123 4.80 -5.77 -4.89
C VAL A 123 5.14 -6.74 -3.77
N LEU A 124 4.31 -6.77 -2.73
CA LEU A 124 4.45 -7.71 -1.62
C LEU A 124 4.00 -9.11 -2.05
N CYS A 125 4.91 -10.07 -1.99
CA CYS A 125 4.70 -11.46 -2.42
C CYS A 125 4.90 -12.45 -1.28
N MET A 126 4.16 -13.54 -1.33
CA MET A 126 4.38 -14.71 -0.48
C MET A 126 5.68 -15.41 -0.88
N ARG A 127 6.46 -15.82 0.11
CA ARG A 127 7.65 -16.66 -0.10
C ARG A 127 7.36 -18.12 0.25
#